data_AF-A0A2V4D595-F1
#
_entry.id   AF-A0A2V4D595-F1
#
_cell.length_a   1.000
_cell.length_b   1.000
_cell.length_c   1.000
_cell.angle_alpha   90.00
_cell.angle_beta   90.00
_cell.angle_gamma   90.00
#
_symmetry.space_group_name_H-M   'P 1'
#
loop_
_entity.id
_entity.type
_entity.pdbx_description
1 polymer ?
#
loop_
_entity_poly.entity_id
_entity_poly.type
_entity_poly.pdbx_seq_one_letter_code
_entity_poly.pdbx_strand_id
1 'polypeptide(L)'
;RLTDGGISLTLEGAKWLHDLPSATEVDPPGSEGGRLSGPAVVHVDEDAEPFVRKGRNVFHGFCLSADSTLRPGQPCLICNSSGELIGHGISRVDANEMMAFRKGIAIRVRDGVRDE
;
A
#
# COMPACT_ATOMS: atom_id res chain seq x y z
N ARG A 1 14.25 -11.10 -8.00
CA ARG A 1 13.44 -12.27 -8.44
C ARG A 1 12.77 -12.83 -7.20
N LEU A 2 11.44 -12.78 -7.13
CA LEU A 2 10.70 -13.34 -6.00
C LEU A 2 10.70 -14.88 -6.10
N THR A 3 10.77 -15.57 -4.97
CA THR A 3 10.82 -17.04 -4.89
C THR A 3 9.47 -17.67 -4.56
N ASP A 4 8.45 -16.84 -4.34
CA ASP A 4 7.12 -17.19 -3.84
C ASP A 4 6.03 -17.12 -4.94
N GLY A 5 6.41 -16.80 -6.18
CA GLY A 5 5.44 -16.59 -7.27
C GLY A 5 4.67 -15.26 -7.17
N GLY A 6 5.06 -14.37 -6.26
CA GLY A 6 4.45 -13.05 -6.11
C GLY A 6 4.81 -12.08 -7.24
N ILE A 7 4.06 -10.98 -7.32
CA ILE A 7 4.29 -9.89 -8.27
C ILE A 7 5.22 -8.86 -7.63
N SER A 8 6.28 -8.48 -8.34
CA SER A 8 7.07 -7.29 -8.00
C SER A 8 6.52 -6.10 -8.78
N LEU A 9 6.00 -5.10 -8.07
CA LEU A 9 5.58 -3.85 -8.69
C LEU A 9 6.80 -2.97 -9.00
N THR A 10 6.75 -2.31 -10.15
CA THR A 10 7.56 -1.12 -10.45
C THR A 10 6.79 0.13 -10.05
N LEU A 11 7.47 1.27 -10.00
CA LEU A 11 6.82 2.56 -9.73
C LEU A 11 5.72 2.87 -10.75
N GLU A 12 5.99 2.68 -12.05
CA GLU A 12 5.00 2.90 -13.11
C GLU A 12 3.81 1.93 -13.02
N GLY A 13 4.05 0.67 -12.65
CA GLY A 13 2.98 -0.29 -12.40
C GLY A 13 2.14 0.08 -11.18
N ALA A 14 2.76 0.65 -10.14
CA ALA A 14 2.05 1.14 -8.96
C ALA A 14 1.17 2.35 -9.28
N LYS A 15 1.67 3.31 -10.07
CA LYS A 15 0.89 4.45 -10.59
C LYS A 15 -0.30 3.97 -11.41
N TRP A 16 -0.05 3.07 -12.36
CA TRP A 16 -1.12 2.51 -13.21
C TRP A 16 -2.22 1.82 -12.38
N LEU A 17 -1.85 1.06 -11.35
CA LEU A 17 -2.83 0.40 -10.46
C LEU A 17 -3.59 1.37 -9.57
N HIS A 18 -2.95 2.47 -9.13
CA HIS A 18 -3.58 3.51 -8.33
C HIS A 18 -4.63 4.29 -9.14
N ASP A 19 -4.37 4.52 -10.43
CA ASP A 19 -5.30 5.19 -11.36
C ASP A 19 -6.48 4.31 -11.80
N LEU A 20 -6.43 2.99 -11.54
CA LEU A 20 -7.57 2.13 -11.83
C LEU A 20 -8.75 2.51 -10.93
N PRO A 21 -9.99 2.49 -11.46
CA PRO A 21 -11.17 2.68 -10.63
C PRO A 21 -11.13 1.69 -9.46
N SER A 22 -11.12 2.22 -8.23
CA SER A 22 -11.13 1.39 -7.03
C SER A 22 -12.29 0.40 -7.13
N ALA A 23 -12.02 -0.87 -6.82
CA ALA A 23 -13.00 -1.94 -6.80
C ALA A 23 -14.01 -1.79 -5.64
N THR A 24 -14.29 -0.55 -5.22
CA THR A 24 -15.34 -0.18 -4.27
C THR A 24 -16.74 -0.23 -4.86
N GLU A 25 -16.89 -0.57 -6.14
CA GLU A 25 -18.08 -1.30 -6.57
C GLU A 25 -18.02 -2.69 -5.94
N VAL A 26 -18.44 -2.75 -4.67
CA VAL A 26 -18.67 -3.97 -3.92
C VAL A 26 -19.49 -4.88 -4.82
N ASP A 27 -18.93 -6.03 -5.17
CA ASP A 27 -19.67 -7.03 -5.90
C ASP A 27 -21.02 -7.27 -5.19
N PRO A 28 -22.15 -7.26 -5.90
CA PRO A 28 -23.44 -7.51 -5.28
C PRO A 28 -23.37 -8.85 -4.52
N PRO A 29 -24.07 -8.96 -3.37
CA PRO A 29 -24.05 -10.18 -2.58
C PRO A 29 -24.47 -11.38 -3.45
N GLY A 30 -23.58 -12.37 -3.60
CA GLY A 30 -23.79 -13.56 -4.46
C GLY A 30 -22.86 -13.69 -5.66
N SER A 31 -21.93 -12.76 -5.86
CA SER A 31 -20.90 -12.85 -6.91
C SER A 31 -19.80 -13.85 -6.50
N GLU A 32 -19.75 -15.03 -7.13
CA GLU A 32 -18.70 -16.05 -6.89
C GLU A 32 -17.36 -15.74 -7.59
N GLY A 33 -17.17 -14.52 -8.03
CA GLY A 33 -15.93 -14.06 -8.63
C GLY A 33 -15.62 -12.67 -8.13
N GLY A 34 -15.03 -12.58 -6.94
CA GLY A 34 -14.56 -11.31 -6.40
C GLY A 34 -13.67 -10.65 -7.46
N ARG A 35 -14.03 -9.45 -7.94
CA ARG A 35 -13.11 -8.66 -8.75
C ARG A 35 -11.79 -8.62 -7.99
N LEU A 36 -10.69 -8.85 -8.70
CA LEU A 36 -9.34 -8.67 -8.16
C LEU A 36 -9.26 -7.24 -7.63
N SER A 37 -9.55 -7.06 -6.34
CA SER A 37 -9.26 -5.82 -5.64
C SER A 37 -7.76 -5.62 -5.80
N GLY A 38 -7.37 -4.45 -6.27
CA GLY A 38 -5.97 -4.13 -6.52
C GLY A 38 -5.10 -4.31 -5.27
N PRO A 39 -3.80 -4.03 -5.36
CA PRO A 39 -2.95 -4.03 -4.18
C PRO A 39 -3.56 -3.12 -3.10
N ALA A 40 -3.51 -3.57 -1.85
CA ALA A 40 -4.02 -2.81 -0.72
C ALA A 40 -3.37 -1.42 -0.65
N VAL A 41 -4.18 -0.41 -0.37
CA VAL A 41 -3.76 0.98 -0.17
C VAL A 41 -3.57 1.24 1.33
N VAL A 42 -2.51 1.96 1.65
CA VAL A 42 -2.21 2.44 3.01
C VAL A 42 -2.01 3.94 2.98
N HIS A 43 -2.71 4.66 3.85
CA HIS A 43 -2.54 6.10 4.01
C HIS A 43 -1.58 6.40 5.14
N VAL A 44 -0.64 7.31 4.89
CA VAL A 44 0.32 7.79 5.87
C VAL A 44 0.16 9.28 6.12
N ASP A 45 0.64 9.69 7.28
CA ASP A 45 0.72 11.08 7.70
C ASP A 45 1.68 11.88 6.79
N GLU A 46 1.42 13.17 6.66
CA GLU A 46 2.20 14.12 5.86
C GLU A 46 3.66 14.19 6.33
N ASP A 47 3.91 13.99 7.63
CA ASP A 47 5.26 13.94 8.20
C ASP A 47 6.11 12.78 7.63
N ALA A 48 5.47 11.70 7.17
CA ALA A 48 6.17 10.55 6.56
C ALA A 48 6.42 10.73 5.06
N GLU A 49 5.63 11.57 4.39
CA GLU A 49 5.67 11.75 2.94
C GLU A 49 7.08 11.99 2.36
N PRO A 50 7.87 12.97 2.84
CA PRO A 50 9.17 13.27 2.24
C PRO A 50 10.18 12.11 2.40
N PHE A 51 9.95 11.21 3.34
CA PHE A 51 10.77 10.03 3.55
C PHE A 51 10.37 8.90 2.61
N VAL A 52 9.07 8.68 2.42
CA VAL A 52 8.54 7.66 1.50
C VAL A 52 8.90 8.00 0.06
N ARG A 53 8.76 9.27 -0.36
CA ARG A 53 9.19 9.72 -1.70
C ARG A 53 10.68 9.46 -1.98
N LYS A 54 11.52 9.46 -0.93
CA LYS A 54 12.96 9.11 -1.01
C LYS A 54 13.23 7.60 -0.93
N GLY A 55 12.19 6.76 -0.93
CA GLY A 55 12.31 5.30 -0.83
C GLY A 55 12.63 4.79 0.58
N ARG A 56 12.40 5.60 1.63
CA ARG A 56 12.57 5.14 3.03
C ARG A 56 11.34 4.39 3.50
N ASN A 57 11.54 3.44 4.42
CA ASN A 57 10.48 2.59 4.94
C ASN A 57 9.45 3.40 5.76
N VAL A 58 8.20 2.92 5.76
CA VAL A 58 7.13 3.47 6.60
C VAL A 58 7.18 2.80 7.97
N PHE A 59 7.06 3.60 9.02
CA PHE A 59 6.93 3.13 10.40
C PHE A 59 5.49 3.23 10.87
N HIS A 60 5.08 2.33 11.76
CA HIS A 60 3.70 2.25 12.27
C HIS A 60 3.16 3.57 12.85
N GLY A 61 4.02 4.38 13.47
CA GLY A 61 3.62 5.64 14.09
C GLY A 61 3.07 6.68 13.12
N PHE A 62 3.29 6.51 11.81
CA PHE A 62 2.83 7.43 10.77
C PHE A 62 1.67 6.87 9.93
N CYS A 63 1.16 5.67 10.23
CA CYS A 63 0.08 5.07 9.46
C CYS A 63 -1.27 5.58 9.96
N LEU A 64 -2.09 6.13 9.05
CA LEU A 64 -3.41 6.68 9.35
C LEU A 64 -4.53 5.65 9.13
N SER A 65 -4.44 4.88 8.04
CA SER A 65 -5.41 3.84 7.69
C SER A 65 -4.80 2.83 6.72
N ALA A 66 -5.41 1.65 6.63
CA ALA A 66 -5.05 0.62 5.66
C ALA A 66 -6.28 -0.17 5.22
N ASP A 67 -6.26 -0.64 3.97
CA ASP A 67 -7.30 -1.53 3.46
C ASP A 67 -7.33 -2.86 4.23
N SER A 68 -8.54 -3.39 4.45
CA SER A 68 -8.78 -4.65 5.18
C SER A 68 -8.20 -5.89 4.47
N THR A 69 -7.93 -5.77 3.17
CA THR A 69 -7.30 -6.81 2.35
C THR A 69 -5.79 -6.89 2.54
N LEU A 70 -5.17 -5.91 3.22
CA LEU A 70 -3.73 -5.89 3.47
C LEU A 70 -3.27 -7.17 4.20
N ARG A 71 -2.21 -7.80 3.68
CA ARG A 71 -1.56 -8.96 4.30
C ARG A 71 -0.04 -8.81 4.32
N PRO A 72 0.65 -9.39 5.31
CA PRO A 72 2.10 -9.46 5.33
C PRO A 72 2.65 -10.12 4.07
N GLY A 73 3.73 -9.56 3.52
CA GLY A 73 4.41 -10.08 2.34
C GLY A 73 3.77 -9.71 1.01
N GLN A 74 2.57 -9.12 1.00
CA GLN A 74 1.93 -8.67 -0.22
C GLN A 74 2.37 -7.25 -0.64
N PRO A 75 2.37 -6.96 -1.95
CA PRO A 75 2.57 -5.60 -2.44
C PRO A 75 1.43 -4.69 -1.99
N CYS A 76 1.77 -3.45 -1.65
CA CYS A 76 0.83 -2.41 -1.28
C CYS A 76 1.23 -1.05 -1.87
N LEU A 77 0.23 -0.20 -2.03
CA LEU A 77 0.36 1.20 -2.44
C LEU A 77 0.39 2.07 -1.18
N ILE A 78 1.20 3.13 -1.22
CA ILE A 78 1.35 4.07 -0.11
C ILE A 78 0.90 5.43 -0.60
N CYS A 79 -0.12 5.97 0.04
CA CYS A 79 -0.68 7.27 -0.27
C CYS A 79 -0.53 8.23 0.91
N ASN A 80 -0.53 9.52 0.63
CA ASN A 80 -0.62 10.55 1.67
C ASN A 80 -2.06 10.72 2.17
N SER A 81 -2.26 11.66 3.10
CA SER A 81 -3.56 12.07 3.65
C SER A 81 -4.56 12.51 2.57
N SER A 82 -4.07 13.06 1.46
CA SER A 82 -4.87 13.54 0.32
C SER A 82 -5.23 12.44 -0.69
N GLY A 83 -4.71 11.22 -0.52
CA GLY A 83 -4.94 10.09 -1.41
C GLY A 83 -4.01 10.03 -2.62
N GLU A 84 -3.00 10.90 -2.69
CA GLU A 84 -1.98 10.88 -3.73
C GLU A 84 -1.00 9.72 -3.48
N LEU A 85 -0.65 8.98 -4.54
CA LEU A 85 0.37 7.94 -4.46
C LEU A 85 1.75 8.55 -4.29
N ILE A 86 2.41 8.20 -3.17
CA ILE A 86 3.75 8.70 -2.85
C ILE A 86 4.82 7.61 -2.94
N GLY A 87 4.41 6.34 -3.04
CA GLY A 87 5.32 5.22 -3.21
C GLY A 87 4.62 3.87 -3.14
N HIS A 88 5.41 2.80 -3.23
CA HIS A 88 4.90 1.43 -3.10
C HIS A 88 5.87 0.55 -2.33
N GLY A 89 5.35 -0.54 -1.77
CA GLY A 89 6.14 -1.38 -0.89
C GLY A 89 5.60 -2.78 -0.73
N ILE A 90 6.20 -3.51 0.21
CA ILE A 90 5.73 -4.79 0.69
C ILE A 90 5.33 -4.63 2.16
N SER A 91 4.09 -4.98 2.49
CA SER A 91 3.63 -4.92 3.88
C SER A 91 4.38 -5.91 4.76
N ARG A 92 4.66 -5.53 6.00
CA ARG A 92 5.19 -6.44 7.04
C ARG A 92 4.12 -6.98 7.97
N VAL A 93 2.92 -6.43 7.89
CA VAL A 93 1.84 -6.62 8.84
C VAL A 93 0.49 -6.75 8.11
N ASP A 94 -0.53 -7.21 8.81
CA ASP A 94 -1.90 -7.11 8.35
C ASP A 94 -2.53 -5.73 8.69
N ALA A 95 -3.77 -5.51 8.27
CA ALA A 95 -4.49 -4.25 8.50
C ALA A 95 -4.74 -3.94 9.99
N ASN A 96 -4.96 -4.97 10.82
CA ASN A 96 -5.22 -4.78 12.25
C ASN A 96 -3.93 -4.40 12.98
N GLU A 97 -2.85 -5.12 12.69
CA GLU A 97 -1.51 -4.87 13.20
C GLU A 97 -0.98 -3.49 12.77
N MET A 98 -1.27 -3.09 11.52
CA MET A 98 -0.93 -1.76 10.99
C MET A 98 -1.38 -0.65 11.94
N MET A 99 -2.62 -0.74 12.42
CA MET A 99 -3.25 0.24 13.30
C MET A 99 -2.99 0.02 14.79
N ALA A 100 -2.69 -1.22 15.20
CA ALA A 100 -2.43 -1.55 16.60
C ALA A 100 -1.02 -1.17 17.05
N PHE A 101 -0.01 -1.35 16.20
CA PHE A 101 1.37 -1.10 16.56
C PHE A 101 1.73 0.39 16.52
N ARG A 102 2.78 0.76 17.26
CA ARG A 102 3.29 2.14 17.36
C ARG A 102 4.78 2.27 17.03
N LYS A 103 5.50 1.15 17.00
CA LYS A 103 6.94 1.09 16.74
C LYS A 103 7.22 -0.02 15.73
N GLY A 104 8.35 0.09 15.03
CA GLY A 104 8.76 -0.87 14.00
C GLY A 104 8.34 -0.46 12.59
N ILE A 105 8.86 -1.22 11.62
CA ILE A 105 8.62 -0.98 10.19
C ILE A 105 7.29 -1.63 9.80
N ALA A 106 6.34 -0.81 9.35
CA ALA A 106 5.05 -1.26 8.87
C ALA A 106 5.13 -1.72 7.41
N ILE A 107 5.81 -0.95 6.56
CA ILE A 107 5.96 -1.24 5.14
C ILE A 107 7.42 -1.10 4.75
N ARG A 108 7.93 -2.13 4.07
CA ARG A 108 9.23 -2.07 3.41
C ARG A 108 9.05 -1.44 2.04
N VAL A 109 9.45 -0.19 1.91
CA VAL A 109 9.32 0.57 0.67
C VAL A 109 10.27 0.02 -0.38
N ARG A 110 9.79 -0.06 -1.62
CA ARG A 110 10.55 -0.53 -2.78
C ARG A 110 11.00 0.64 -3.65
N ASP A 111 10.08 1.54 -3.93
CA ASP A 111 10.37 2.79 -4.64
C ASP A 111 9.37 3.88 -4.21
N GLY A 112 9.80 5.14 -4.33
CA GLY A 112 9.02 6.32 -4.00
C GLY A 112 8.77 7.19 -5.23
N VAL A 113 7.61 7.84 -5.29
CA VAL A 113 7.33 8.86 -6.30
C VAL A 113 8.16 10.09 -5.95
N ARG A 114 9.10 10.46 -6.81
CA ARG A 114 9.89 11.68 -6.64
C ARG A 114 9.18 12.81 -7.36
N ASP A 115 9.08 13.95 -6.71
CA ASP A 115 8.81 15.20 -7.41
C ASP A 115 10.11 15.56 -8.15
N GLU A 116 10.02 15.72 -9.47
CA GLU A 116 11.16 16.12 -10.30
C GLU A 116 11.73 17.49 -9.90
#